data_AF-A0ABD6BVF2-F1
#
_entry.id   AF-A0ABD6BVF2-F1
#
_cell.length_a   1.000
_cell.length_b   1.000
_cell.length_c   1.000
_cell.angle_alpha   90.00
_cell.angle_beta   90.00
_cell.angle_gamma   90.00
#
_symmetry.space_group_name_H-M   'P 1'
#
loop_
_entity.id
_entity.type
_entity.pdbx_description
1 polymer ?
#
loop_
_entity_poly.entity_id
_entity_poly.type
_entity_poly.pdbx_seq_one_letter_code
_entity_poly.pdbx_strand_id
1 'polypeptide(L)'
;MSDEGAAAGRDGLGVLSATLRHSRTIAAVDVRRNLRKAVDTKTQIAVFVVFVGLFGAGAGYGAYVFGNELGFGAELPVAWSTLEIARGVFAVLWLFLTLIVAVRTVGTRGELSNEVGLLSVVPTREAALGMVLSESVLAGSYAVPMLTAAAIGYVAATGVWGLLLTVPVAATAASITAVSVAYPLGLGIRHAVTRIGFVVRHRTVLVVLVFVAYIALIATGALGNVVLQVFEPMQRAPTGWFADVALAGTNEVTADPLRAGAAVVLTPAVVALSAVVTTRIADRHWFADSVLAGTEAEEQEAVDRLRRVEDAIAGVVGRPTAAVTVLAWKRAVRAPLKLLYVAYPLLFVVGFLTETIQTGEVPAIGAGFALVFVAWAGAVVFTLNPLGDQGTALSATVLSHIDGRGFVAAHVLAGAIVTIPLGTVITAVVAVLSPLRSGMVAAVVLATPVSILVGSAVAVGIGMAFPRYDAVNITRSTKAVVPSLLAFAVFSGYLLVTVASGAIVAEPSIQPFVAAILTWALPFGLGVDAAGVGLAARVALVPLGIAPFVSASYAVGRFDRVTVN
;
A
#
# COMPACT_ATOMS: atom_id res chain seq x y z
N MET A 1 50.49 21.55 31.73
CA MET A 1 49.91 21.32 30.38
C MET A 1 49.53 19.85 30.10
N SER A 2 49.78 18.88 31.00
CA SER A 2 49.42 17.46 30.80
C SER A 2 48.11 17.02 31.49
N ASP A 3 47.56 17.78 32.43
CA ASP A 3 46.35 17.38 33.19
C ASP A 3 45.02 17.90 32.61
N GLU A 4 45.01 19.06 31.93
CA GLU A 4 43.77 19.60 31.33
C GLU A 4 43.29 18.78 30.11
N GLY A 5 44.22 18.21 29.33
CA GLY A 5 43.87 17.34 28.20
C GLY A 5 43.29 15.98 28.63
N ALA A 6 43.70 15.47 29.80
CA ALA A 6 43.19 14.21 30.35
C ALA A 6 41.80 14.36 31.00
N ALA A 7 41.49 15.53 31.56
CA ALA A 7 40.16 15.86 32.09
C ALA A 7 39.13 16.05 30.95
N ALA A 8 39.47 16.78 29.89
CA ALA A 8 38.59 16.98 28.74
C ALA A 8 38.28 15.67 27.98
N GLY A 9 39.26 14.75 27.89
CA GLY A 9 39.05 13.42 27.30
C GLY A 9 38.14 12.50 28.12
N ARG A 10 38.14 12.62 29.45
CA ARG A 10 37.25 11.85 30.36
C ARG A 10 35.81 12.34 30.30
N ASP A 11 35.59 13.65 30.18
CA ASP A 11 34.26 14.23 30.03
C ASP A 11 33.63 13.87 28.68
N GLY A 12 34.42 13.89 27.59
CA GLY A 12 33.95 13.50 26.25
C GLY A 12 33.48 12.04 26.14
N LEU A 13 34.22 11.12 26.76
CA LEU A 13 33.84 9.69 26.82
C LEU A 13 32.59 9.47 27.66
N GLY A 14 32.43 10.21 28.76
CA GLY A 14 31.23 10.22 29.60
C GLY A 14 29.99 10.62 28.80
N VAL A 15 30.07 11.75 28.08
CA VAL A 15 28.97 12.27 27.24
C VAL A 15 28.62 11.29 26.12
N LEU A 16 29.61 10.74 25.42
CA LEU A 16 29.38 9.75 24.35
C LEU A 16 28.67 8.51 24.89
N SER A 17 29.10 8.01 26.05
CA SER A 17 28.51 6.83 26.68
C SER A 17 27.05 7.07 27.11
N ALA A 18 26.73 8.27 27.62
CA ALA A 18 25.38 8.68 27.98
C ALA A 18 24.50 8.80 26.73
N THR A 19 24.99 9.46 25.69
CA THR A 19 24.30 9.60 24.39
C THR A 19 23.98 8.23 23.78
N LEU A 20 24.94 7.30 23.78
CA LEU A 20 24.71 5.94 23.26
C LEU A 20 23.70 5.16 24.12
N ARG A 21 23.74 5.33 25.45
CA ARG A 21 22.79 4.68 26.36
C ARG A 21 21.36 5.17 26.14
N HIS A 22 21.15 6.48 26.04
CA HIS A 22 19.83 7.04 25.77
C HIS A 22 19.33 6.63 24.38
N SER A 23 20.17 6.76 23.35
CA SER A 23 19.84 6.35 21.97
C SER A 23 19.44 4.87 21.92
N ARG A 24 20.18 3.99 22.61
CA ARG A 24 19.86 2.56 22.70
C ARG A 24 18.54 2.31 23.42
N THR A 25 18.24 3.03 24.50
CA THR A 25 16.97 2.90 25.23
C THR A 25 15.80 3.31 24.35
N ILE A 26 15.91 4.44 23.65
CA ILE A 26 14.90 4.92 22.69
C ILE A 26 14.69 3.87 21.60
N ALA A 27 15.77 3.37 21.01
CA ALA A 27 15.71 2.35 19.97
C ALA A 27 15.03 1.07 20.47
N ALA A 28 15.41 0.57 21.65
CA ALA A 28 14.86 -0.65 22.22
C ALA A 28 13.36 -0.53 22.54
N VAL A 29 12.93 0.60 23.11
CA VAL A 29 11.51 0.86 23.41
C VAL A 29 10.72 0.92 22.11
N ASP A 30 11.22 1.64 21.11
CA ASP A 30 10.55 1.78 19.82
C ASP A 30 10.47 0.44 19.04
N VAL A 31 11.54 -0.35 19.02
CA VAL A 31 11.55 -1.71 18.43
C VAL A 31 10.56 -2.62 19.16
N ARG A 32 10.59 -2.69 20.49
CA ARG A 32 9.66 -3.51 21.29
C ARG A 32 8.21 -3.11 21.03
N ARG A 33 7.94 -1.81 20.93
CA ARG A 33 6.61 -1.31 20.63
C ARG A 33 6.16 -1.74 19.22
N ASN A 34 7.02 -1.62 18.22
CA ASN A 34 6.71 -2.08 16.87
C ASN A 34 6.48 -3.59 16.81
N LEU A 35 7.30 -4.38 17.51
CA LEU A 35 7.14 -5.83 17.63
C LEU A 35 5.83 -6.21 18.32
N ARG A 36 5.52 -5.62 19.49
CA ARG A 36 4.25 -5.89 20.19
C ARG A 36 3.04 -5.57 19.31
N LYS A 37 3.07 -4.43 18.61
CA LYS A 37 1.99 -4.05 17.68
C LYS A 37 1.86 -5.04 16.51
N ALA A 38 2.97 -5.53 15.98
CA ALA A 38 2.97 -6.54 14.92
C ALA A 38 2.42 -7.89 15.40
N VAL A 39 2.76 -8.29 16.63
CA VAL A 39 2.30 -9.55 17.24
C VAL A 39 0.82 -9.49 17.64
N ASP A 40 0.33 -8.33 18.05
CA ASP A 40 -1.07 -8.16 18.47
C ASP A 40 -2.06 -8.33 17.30
N THR A 41 -1.59 -8.15 16.06
CA THR A 41 -2.41 -8.30 14.85
C THR A 41 -2.09 -9.61 14.13
N LYS A 42 -2.95 -10.64 14.24
CA LYS A 42 -2.79 -11.94 13.57
C LYS A 42 -2.45 -11.83 12.07
N THR A 43 -3.06 -10.86 11.37
CA THR A 43 -2.79 -10.57 9.95
C THR A 43 -1.36 -10.08 9.71
N GLN A 44 -0.77 -9.28 10.60
CA GLN A 44 0.60 -8.78 10.44
C GLN A 44 1.64 -9.88 10.71
N ILE A 45 1.38 -10.78 11.67
CA ILE A 45 2.19 -11.99 11.85
C ILE A 45 2.12 -12.85 10.59
N ALA A 46 0.92 -13.14 10.08
CA ALA A 46 0.75 -13.95 8.89
C ALA A 46 1.48 -13.34 7.68
N VAL A 47 1.36 -12.03 7.46
CA VAL A 47 2.10 -11.33 6.40
C VAL A 47 3.60 -11.40 6.62
N PHE A 48 4.10 -11.22 7.85
CA PHE A 48 5.53 -11.33 8.15
C PHE A 48 6.05 -12.75 7.90
N VAL A 49 5.35 -13.78 8.40
CA VAL A 49 5.73 -15.18 8.24
C VAL A 49 5.65 -15.61 6.78
N VAL A 50 4.60 -15.22 6.06
CA VAL A 50 4.49 -15.49 4.63
C VAL A 50 5.58 -14.75 3.87
N PHE A 51 5.85 -13.47 4.17
CA PHE A 51 6.87 -12.72 3.45
C PHE A 51 8.28 -13.26 3.75
N VAL A 52 8.71 -13.30 5.01
CA VAL A 52 10.05 -13.79 5.37
C VAL A 52 10.19 -15.29 5.07
N GLY A 53 9.15 -16.09 5.30
CA GLY A 53 9.15 -17.52 5.03
C GLY A 53 9.18 -17.83 3.53
N LEU A 54 8.28 -17.27 2.74
CA LEU A 54 8.22 -17.52 1.29
C LEU A 54 9.42 -16.92 0.56
N PHE A 55 9.77 -15.66 0.80
CA PHE A 55 10.91 -15.03 0.14
C PHE A 55 12.24 -15.57 0.67
N GLY A 56 12.34 -15.91 1.96
CA GLY A 56 13.51 -16.57 2.52
C GLY A 56 13.70 -17.98 1.97
N ALA A 57 12.63 -18.78 1.90
CA ALA A 57 12.67 -20.11 1.28
C ALA A 57 12.95 -20.03 -0.21
N GLY A 58 12.36 -19.06 -0.93
CA GLY A 58 12.64 -18.82 -2.35
C GLY A 58 14.08 -18.39 -2.60
N ALA A 59 14.63 -17.50 -1.77
CA ALA A 59 16.03 -17.09 -1.85
C ALA A 59 16.99 -18.25 -1.53
N GLY A 60 16.69 -19.05 -0.50
CA GLY A 60 17.42 -20.26 -0.15
C GLY A 60 17.39 -21.31 -1.26
N TYR A 61 16.20 -21.67 -1.74
CA TYR A 61 16.03 -22.64 -2.82
C TYR A 61 16.68 -22.16 -4.12
N GLY A 62 16.50 -20.89 -4.49
CA GLY A 62 17.14 -20.31 -5.67
C GLY A 62 18.67 -20.35 -5.57
N ALA A 63 19.23 -20.05 -4.41
CA ALA A 63 20.66 -20.15 -4.16
C ALA A 63 21.18 -21.60 -4.16
N TYR A 64 20.38 -22.56 -3.67
CA TYR A 64 20.68 -23.99 -3.75
C TYR A 64 20.73 -24.48 -5.20
N VAL A 65 19.71 -24.16 -6.00
CA VAL A 65 19.66 -24.50 -7.43
C VAL A 65 20.85 -23.89 -8.16
N PHE A 66 21.11 -22.60 -7.94
CA PHE A 66 22.26 -21.90 -8.52
C PHE A 66 23.60 -22.55 -8.13
N GLY A 67 23.76 -22.96 -6.86
CA GLY A 67 24.95 -23.65 -6.39
C GLY A 67 25.14 -25.03 -7.02
N ASN A 68 24.06 -25.77 -7.29
CA ASN A 68 24.11 -27.13 -7.84
C ASN A 68 24.28 -27.17 -9.37
N GLU A 69 23.70 -26.21 -10.09
CA GLU A 69 23.75 -26.14 -11.56
C GLU A 69 24.98 -25.38 -12.09
N LEU A 70 25.43 -24.34 -11.38
CA LEU A 70 26.45 -23.42 -11.88
C LEU A 70 27.65 -23.34 -10.91
N GLY A 71 27.42 -23.16 -9.61
CA GLY A 71 28.51 -22.98 -8.64
C GLY A 71 29.40 -21.76 -8.95
N PHE A 72 30.52 -21.61 -8.24
CA PHE A 72 31.43 -20.47 -8.46
C PHE A 72 32.31 -20.59 -9.72
N GLY A 73 32.41 -21.79 -10.30
CA GLY A 73 33.28 -22.09 -11.45
C GLY A 73 32.60 -22.35 -12.80
N ALA A 74 31.27 -22.23 -12.90
CA ALA A 74 30.60 -22.41 -14.20
C ALA A 74 30.87 -21.26 -15.17
N GLU A 75 31.00 -21.63 -16.44
CA GLU A 75 30.85 -20.69 -17.56
C GLU A 75 29.40 -20.24 -17.63
N LEU A 76 29.14 -19.01 -17.20
CA LEU A 76 27.81 -18.42 -17.29
C LEU A 76 27.52 -18.04 -18.75
N PRO A 77 26.26 -18.17 -19.21
CA PRO A 77 25.85 -17.73 -20.56
C PRO A 77 25.83 -16.19 -20.71
N VAL A 78 26.40 -15.47 -19.76
CA VAL A 78 26.54 -14.01 -19.70
C VAL A 78 28.01 -13.67 -19.45
N ALA A 79 28.49 -12.57 -20.04
CA ALA A 79 29.88 -12.13 -19.95
C ALA A 79 30.34 -11.63 -18.56
N TRP A 80 29.54 -11.87 -17.51
CA TRP A 80 29.83 -11.45 -16.15
C TRP A 80 30.36 -12.62 -15.33
N SER A 81 31.36 -12.33 -14.48
CA SER A 81 31.82 -13.27 -13.47
C SER A 81 30.82 -13.38 -12.30
N THR A 82 30.88 -14.49 -11.56
CA THR A 82 30.05 -14.70 -10.36
C THR A 82 30.24 -13.60 -9.32
N LEU A 83 31.45 -13.03 -9.22
CA LEU A 83 31.77 -11.90 -8.36
C LEU A 83 31.07 -10.60 -8.81
N GLU A 84 31.04 -10.33 -10.12
CA GLU A 84 30.35 -9.14 -10.67
C GLU A 84 28.84 -9.22 -10.46
N ILE A 85 28.26 -10.41 -10.64
CA ILE A 85 26.85 -10.65 -10.35
C ILE A 85 26.59 -10.43 -8.86
N ALA A 86 27.41 -11.00 -7.98
CA ALA A 86 27.26 -10.82 -6.54
C ALA A 86 27.34 -9.34 -6.12
N ARG A 87 28.31 -8.59 -6.66
CA ARG A 87 28.44 -7.14 -6.43
C ARG A 87 27.20 -6.37 -6.89
N GLY A 88 26.68 -6.70 -8.07
CA GLY A 88 25.46 -6.09 -8.61
C GLY A 88 24.24 -6.39 -7.75
N VAL A 89 24.06 -7.64 -7.33
CA VAL A 89 22.97 -8.07 -6.45
C VAL A 89 23.02 -7.34 -5.11
N PHE A 90 24.16 -7.33 -4.44
CA PHE A 90 24.31 -6.60 -3.16
C PHE A 90 24.03 -5.11 -3.32
N ALA A 91 24.53 -4.49 -4.39
CA ALA A 91 24.32 -3.08 -4.65
C ALA A 91 22.83 -2.77 -4.91
N VAL A 92 22.14 -3.54 -5.75
CA VAL A 92 20.71 -3.35 -6.03
C VAL A 92 19.86 -3.61 -4.79
N LEU A 93 20.13 -4.67 -4.02
CA LEU A 93 19.42 -4.93 -2.77
C LEU A 93 19.63 -3.80 -1.75
N TRP A 94 20.84 -3.26 -1.67
CA TRP A 94 21.14 -2.09 -0.85
C TRP A 94 20.33 -0.85 -1.28
N LEU A 95 20.24 -0.57 -2.58
CA LEU A 95 19.45 0.55 -3.10
C LEU A 95 17.96 0.36 -2.84
N PHE A 96 17.46 -0.85 -3.05
CA PHE A 96 16.06 -1.19 -2.79
C PHE A 96 15.71 -1.03 -1.31
N LEU A 97 16.56 -1.52 -0.41
CA LEU A 97 16.41 -1.34 1.03
C LEU A 97 16.45 0.13 1.42
N THR A 98 17.38 0.91 0.84
CA THR A 98 17.50 2.35 1.05
C THR A 98 16.21 3.08 0.65
N LEU A 99 15.65 2.75 -0.51
CA LEU A 99 14.39 3.33 -1.01
C LEU A 99 13.22 3.00 -0.08
N ILE A 100 13.06 1.73 0.31
CA ILE A 100 11.99 1.31 1.22
C ILE A 100 12.08 2.07 2.54
N VAL A 101 13.26 2.16 3.13
CA VAL A 101 13.47 2.84 4.41
C VAL A 101 13.24 4.34 4.27
N ALA A 102 13.65 4.97 3.17
CA ALA A 102 13.42 6.38 2.91
C ALA A 102 11.91 6.69 2.79
N VAL A 103 11.18 5.93 1.98
CA VAL A 103 9.72 6.07 1.82
C VAL A 103 9.00 5.83 3.16
N ARG A 104 9.42 4.80 3.91
CA ARG A 104 8.88 4.50 5.24
C ARG A 104 9.14 5.63 6.23
N THR A 105 10.29 6.30 6.13
CA THR A 105 10.65 7.48 6.91
C THR A 105 9.79 8.68 6.55
N VAL A 106 9.62 8.95 5.25
CA VAL A 106 8.71 10.01 4.77
C VAL A 106 7.30 9.80 5.30
N GLY A 107 6.76 8.59 5.21
CA GLY A 107 5.39 8.30 5.62
C GLY A 107 5.20 8.24 7.13
N THR A 108 5.99 7.41 7.82
CA THR A 108 5.66 6.98 9.20
C THR A 108 6.77 7.11 10.23
N ARG A 109 8.05 7.15 9.83
CA ARG A 109 9.19 7.06 10.78
C ARG A 109 9.94 8.38 10.99
N GLY A 110 9.57 9.43 10.26
CA GLY A 110 10.12 10.78 10.46
C GLY A 110 9.49 11.56 11.62
N GLU A 111 8.39 11.06 12.20
CA GLU A 111 7.75 11.62 13.39
C GLU A 111 8.14 10.85 14.66
N LEU A 112 8.31 11.60 15.75
CA LEU A 112 8.52 11.03 17.07
C LEU A 112 7.17 10.75 17.74
N SER A 113 7.05 9.58 18.37
CA SER A 113 5.88 9.26 19.16
C SER A 113 5.97 9.94 20.51
N ASN A 114 4.99 10.78 20.85
CA ASN A 114 5.06 11.68 22.01
C ASN A 114 6.26 12.63 21.92
N GLU A 115 6.34 13.37 20.80
CA GLU A 115 7.39 14.32 20.47
C GLU A 115 7.70 15.30 21.61
N VAL A 116 6.66 15.93 22.18
CA VAL A 116 6.80 16.88 23.30
C VAL A 116 7.44 16.22 24.53
N GLY A 117 7.00 15.01 24.89
CA GLY A 117 7.55 14.28 26.03
C GLY A 117 8.99 13.79 25.82
N LEU A 118 9.37 13.46 24.59
CA LEU A 118 10.72 12.97 24.29
C LEU A 118 11.74 14.11 24.14
N LEU A 119 11.38 15.15 23.39
CA LEU A 119 12.27 16.29 23.11
C LEU A 119 12.44 17.24 24.29
N SER A 120 11.57 17.16 25.31
CA SER A 120 11.75 17.90 26.57
C SER A 120 12.74 17.25 27.53
N VAL A 121 13.03 15.95 27.37
CA VAL A 121 13.87 15.16 28.31
C VAL A 121 15.22 14.80 27.70
N VAL A 122 15.30 14.65 26.38
CA VAL A 122 16.49 14.14 25.68
C VAL A 122 16.88 15.07 24.53
N PRO A 123 18.18 15.37 24.33
CA PRO A 123 18.66 16.15 23.19
C PRO A 123 18.31 15.52 21.84
N THR A 124 18.09 16.36 20.81
CA THR A 124 17.73 15.91 19.44
C THR A 124 18.67 14.85 18.88
N ARG A 125 19.98 14.99 19.12
CA ARG A 125 21.01 14.05 18.63
C ARG A 125 20.77 12.63 19.14
N GLU A 126 20.32 12.48 20.39
CA GLU A 126 20.09 11.20 21.06
C GLU A 126 18.78 10.57 20.57
N ALA A 127 17.76 11.39 20.34
CA ALA A 127 16.52 10.93 19.71
C ALA A 127 16.75 10.50 18.24
N ALA A 128 17.48 11.30 17.46
CA ALA A 128 17.83 11.02 16.07
C ALA A 128 18.63 9.72 15.93
N LEU A 129 19.69 9.57 16.73
CA LEU A 129 20.49 8.34 16.79
C LEU A 129 19.64 7.14 17.21
N GLY A 130 18.78 7.29 18.21
CA GLY A 130 17.87 6.23 18.64
C GLY A 130 16.90 5.77 17.54
N MET A 131 16.40 6.71 16.73
CA MET A 131 15.53 6.38 15.59
C MET A 131 16.27 5.69 14.46
N VAL A 132 17.49 6.13 14.11
CA VAL A 132 18.34 5.46 13.11
C VAL A 132 18.65 4.03 13.57
N LEU A 133 19.08 3.84 14.83
CA LEU A 133 19.35 2.52 15.41
C LEU A 133 18.12 1.61 15.40
N SER A 134 16.96 2.15 15.77
CA SER A 134 15.69 1.40 15.71
C SER A 134 15.40 0.93 14.28
N GLU A 135 15.55 1.82 13.31
CA GLU A 135 15.32 1.49 11.91
C GLU A 135 16.33 0.48 11.37
N SER A 136 17.60 0.54 11.81
CA SER A 136 18.61 -0.48 11.47
C SER A 136 18.22 -1.87 11.96
N VAL A 137 17.69 -1.97 13.19
CA VAL A 137 17.21 -3.25 13.73
C VAL A 137 15.99 -3.75 12.96
N LEU A 138 15.02 -2.89 12.66
CA LEU A 138 13.82 -3.27 11.92
C LEU A 138 14.13 -3.65 10.47
N ALA A 139 14.99 -2.91 9.78
CA ALA A 139 15.44 -3.25 8.43
C ALA A 139 16.22 -4.57 8.41
N GLY A 140 17.16 -4.72 9.35
CA GLY A 140 17.95 -5.93 9.52
C GLY A 140 17.10 -7.17 9.81
N SER A 141 15.98 -7.04 10.53
CA SER A 141 15.08 -8.17 10.81
C SER A 141 14.43 -8.79 9.57
N TYR A 142 14.43 -8.10 8.43
CA TYR A 142 13.99 -8.66 7.14
C TYR A 142 15.17 -9.07 6.26
N ALA A 143 16.15 -8.16 6.09
CA ALA A 143 17.25 -8.37 5.16
C ALA A 143 18.21 -9.47 5.59
N VAL A 144 18.59 -9.52 6.88
CA VAL A 144 19.57 -10.48 7.38
C VAL A 144 19.05 -11.92 7.30
N PRO A 145 17.86 -12.27 7.82
CA PRO A 145 17.36 -13.65 7.70
C PRO A 145 17.21 -14.12 6.24
N MET A 146 16.80 -13.22 5.33
CA MET A 146 16.64 -13.56 3.91
C MET A 146 17.98 -13.90 3.24
N LEU A 147 19.01 -13.09 3.48
CA LEU A 147 20.36 -13.35 2.93
C LEU A 147 21.04 -14.53 3.63
N THR A 148 20.79 -14.75 4.92
CA THR A 148 21.24 -15.96 5.62
C THR A 148 20.58 -17.21 5.04
N ALA A 149 19.28 -17.17 4.71
CA ALA A 149 18.59 -18.29 4.06
C ALA A 149 19.18 -18.59 2.68
N ALA A 150 19.51 -17.56 1.89
CA ALA A 150 20.24 -17.71 0.62
C ALA A 150 21.61 -18.37 0.84
N ALA A 151 22.37 -17.95 1.84
CA ALA A 151 23.66 -18.56 2.17
C ALA A 151 23.51 -20.04 2.57
N ILE A 152 22.52 -20.38 3.40
CA ILE A 152 22.23 -21.77 3.79
C ILE A 152 21.94 -22.64 2.57
N GLY A 153 21.09 -22.15 1.65
CA GLY A 153 20.78 -22.86 0.41
C GLY A 153 22.00 -23.10 -0.45
N TYR A 154 22.82 -22.06 -0.66
CA TYR A 154 24.06 -22.18 -1.43
C TYR A 154 25.07 -23.14 -0.79
N VAL A 155 25.25 -23.07 0.53
CA VAL A 155 26.14 -23.95 1.30
C VAL A 155 25.68 -25.40 1.21
N ALA A 156 24.36 -25.65 1.25
CA ALA A 156 23.81 -27.00 1.09
C ALA A 156 24.10 -27.61 -0.29
N ALA A 157 24.27 -26.79 -1.33
CA ALA A 157 24.62 -27.25 -2.67
C ALA A 157 26.14 -27.43 -2.88
N THR A 158 26.95 -26.52 -2.32
CA THR A 158 28.39 -26.40 -2.66
C THR A 158 29.35 -26.86 -1.55
N GLY A 159 28.88 -26.96 -0.31
CA GLY A 159 29.71 -27.32 0.85
C GLY A 159 30.59 -26.18 1.39
N VAL A 160 30.41 -24.94 0.91
CA VAL A 160 31.25 -23.78 1.29
C VAL A 160 30.79 -23.15 2.60
N TRP A 161 31.10 -23.80 3.73
CA TRP A 161 30.59 -23.42 5.06
C TRP A 161 30.97 -22.01 5.54
N GLY A 162 32.07 -21.42 5.04
CA GLY A 162 32.49 -20.08 5.45
C GLY A 162 31.47 -18.97 5.12
N LEU A 163 30.63 -19.19 4.11
CA LEU A 163 29.56 -18.24 3.73
C LEU A 163 28.48 -18.07 4.80
N LEU A 164 28.28 -19.05 5.68
CA LEU A 164 27.33 -18.95 6.79
C LEU A 164 27.73 -17.87 7.81
N LEU A 165 29.01 -17.49 7.88
CA LEU A 165 29.49 -16.42 8.75
C LEU A 165 29.58 -15.09 7.99
N THR A 166 30.15 -15.10 6.79
CA THR A 166 30.47 -13.87 6.07
C THR A 166 29.25 -13.20 5.43
N VAL A 167 28.28 -13.96 4.92
CA VAL A 167 27.07 -13.41 4.31
C VAL A 167 26.21 -12.64 5.33
N PRO A 168 25.90 -13.16 6.53
CA PRO A 168 25.15 -12.40 7.53
C PRO A 168 25.86 -11.14 8.01
N VAL A 169 27.20 -11.17 8.11
CA VAL A 169 28.01 -9.98 8.46
C VAL A 169 27.91 -8.92 7.38
N ALA A 170 28.08 -9.30 6.11
CA ALA A 170 27.91 -8.41 4.97
C ALA A 170 26.48 -7.84 4.89
N ALA A 171 25.46 -8.68 5.08
CA ALA A 171 24.06 -8.28 5.12
C ALA A 171 23.77 -7.26 6.22
N THR A 172 24.37 -7.43 7.39
CA THR A 172 24.22 -6.52 8.54
C THR A 172 24.87 -5.17 8.24
N ALA A 173 26.12 -5.17 7.73
CA ALA A 173 26.82 -3.94 7.36
C ALA A 173 26.11 -3.18 6.23
N ALA A 174 25.65 -3.90 5.20
CA ALA A 174 24.86 -3.35 4.11
C ALA A 174 23.53 -2.75 4.62
N SER A 175 22.84 -3.42 5.53
CA SER A 175 21.58 -2.92 6.12
C SER A 175 21.78 -1.66 6.95
N ILE A 176 22.84 -1.61 7.77
CA ILE A 176 23.18 -0.45 8.59
C ILE A 176 23.51 0.76 7.70
N THR A 177 24.32 0.56 6.67
CA THR A 177 24.68 1.65 5.74
C THR A 177 23.50 2.11 4.89
N ALA A 178 22.65 1.20 4.42
CA ALA A 178 21.43 1.53 3.69
C ALA A 178 20.50 2.41 4.54
N VAL A 179 20.26 2.03 5.79
CA VAL A 179 19.44 2.82 6.72
C VAL A 179 20.09 4.16 7.04
N SER A 180 21.41 4.18 7.22
CA SER A 180 22.16 5.42 7.50
C SER A 180 22.05 6.43 6.37
N VAL A 181 21.94 6.00 5.12
CA VAL A 181 21.67 6.90 3.98
C VAL A 181 20.18 7.24 3.89
N ALA A 182 19.32 6.23 4.04
CA ALA A 182 17.89 6.34 3.82
C ALA A 182 17.16 7.24 4.83
N TYR A 183 17.53 7.15 6.11
CA TYR A 183 16.84 7.87 7.18
C TYR A 183 16.95 9.40 7.06
N PRO A 184 18.15 10.01 6.96
CA PRO A 184 18.27 11.44 6.74
C PRO A 184 17.65 11.88 5.41
N LEU A 185 17.77 11.07 4.34
CA LEU A 185 17.14 11.34 3.05
C LEU A 185 15.60 11.42 3.20
N GLY A 186 15.01 10.41 3.82
CA GLY A 186 13.56 10.35 4.05
C GLY A 186 13.07 11.45 4.99
N LEU A 187 13.82 11.78 6.03
CA LEU A 187 13.51 12.89 6.93
C LEU A 187 13.58 14.24 6.21
N GLY A 188 14.59 14.44 5.35
CA GLY A 188 14.73 15.63 4.52
C GLY A 188 13.58 15.79 3.52
N ILE A 189 13.21 14.70 2.83
CA ILE A 189 12.04 14.70 1.94
C ILE A 189 10.76 15.00 2.72
N ARG A 190 10.58 14.40 3.91
CA ARG A 190 9.43 14.70 4.78
C ARG A 190 9.38 16.17 5.13
N HIS A 191 10.51 16.74 5.55
CA HIS A 191 10.62 18.16 5.85
C HIS A 191 10.20 19.01 4.63
N ALA A 192 10.72 18.71 3.45
CA ALA A 192 10.33 19.39 2.22
C ALA A 192 8.83 19.29 1.94
N VAL A 193 8.25 18.09 2.03
CA VAL A 193 6.84 17.84 1.70
C VAL A 193 5.87 18.47 2.70
N THR A 194 6.27 18.60 3.96
CA THR A 194 5.39 19.06 5.05
C THR A 194 5.59 20.52 5.44
N ARG A 195 6.71 21.14 5.04
CA ARG A 195 7.07 22.50 5.47
C ARG A 195 7.29 23.48 4.32
N ILE A 196 7.54 23.03 3.09
CA ILE A 196 7.65 23.95 1.94
C ILE A 196 6.26 24.31 1.47
N GLY A 197 5.87 25.59 1.62
CA GLY A 197 4.51 26.07 1.30
C GLY A 197 4.04 25.73 -0.11
N PHE A 198 4.94 25.75 -1.10
CA PHE A 198 4.64 25.32 -2.47
C PHE A 198 4.23 23.84 -2.55
N VAL A 199 4.95 22.95 -1.87
CA VAL A 199 4.70 21.51 -1.90
C VAL A 199 3.44 21.17 -1.13
N VAL A 200 3.19 21.82 0.01
CA VAL A 200 1.96 21.65 0.78
C VAL A 200 0.75 22.10 -0.05
N ARG A 201 0.83 23.27 -0.71
CA ARG A 201 -0.24 23.79 -1.57
C ARG A 201 -0.57 22.89 -2.75
N HIS A 202 0.44 22.25 -3.36
CA HIS A 202 0.26 21.38 -4.54
C HIS A 202 0.37 19.89 -4.21
N ARG A 203 0.23 19.50 -2.93
CA ARG A 203 0.48 18.12 -2.47
C ARG A 203 -0.32 17.10 -3.26
N THR A 204 -1.59 17.35 -3.49
CA THR A 204 -2.47 16.45 -4.25
C THR A 204 -1.99 16.29 -5.68
N VAL A 205 -1.65 17.40 -6.36
CA VAL A 205 -1.16 17.39 -7.75
C VAL A 205 0.17 16.65 -7.84
N LEU A 206 1.10 16.88 -6.90
CA LEU A 206 2.39 16.20 -6.86
C LEU A 206 2.24 14.70 -6.61
N VAL A 207 1.36 14.30 -5.69
CA VAL A 207 1.07 12.87 -5.44
C VAL A 207 0.46 12.22 -6.68
N VAL A 208 -0.50 12.87 -7.34
CA VAL A 208 -1.11 12.38 -8.57
C VAL A 208 -0.06 12.27 -9.68
N LEU A 209 0.81 13.27 -9.85
CA LEU A 209 1.86 13.26 -10.86
C LEU A 209 2.88 12.14 -10.61
N VAL A 210 3.33 11.94 -9.36
CA VAL A 210 4.21 10.83 -8.99
C VAL A 210 3.53 9.48 -9.24
N PHE A 211 2.24 9.36 -8.91
CA PHE A 211 1.47 8.15 -9.17
C PHE A 211 1.35 7.85 -10.68
N VAL A 212 0.99 8.86 -11.49
CA VAL A 212 0.91 8.73 -12.95
C VAL A 212 2.27 8.37 -13.55
N ALA A 213 3.34 9.02 -13.11
CA ALA A 213 4.70 8.70 -13.54
C ALA A 213 5.08 7.26 -13.18
N TYR A 214 4.80 6.83 -11.95
CA TYR A 214 5.04 5.45 -11.50
C TYR A 214 4.28 4.42 -12.35
N ILE A 215 2.99 4.65 -12.61
CA ILE A 215 2.18 3.78 -13.47
C ILE A 215 2.74 3.77 -14.89
N ALA A 216 3.12 4.92 -15.46
CA ALA A 216 3.73 5.00 -16.78
C ALA A 216 5.06 4.22 -16.87
N LEU A 217 5.91 4.31 -15.84
CA LEU A 217 7.17 3.57 -15.73
C LEU A 217 6.97 2.05 -15.71
N ILE A 218 5.92 1.58 -15.04
CA ILE A 218 5.56 0.15 -15.02
C ILE A 218 4.98 -0.27 -16.36
N ALA A 219 4.01 0.49 -16.88
CA ALA A 219 3.28 0.18 -18.09
C ALA A 219 4.19 0.06 -19.32
N THR A 220 5.22 0.89 -19.39
CA THR A 220 6.21 0.89 -20.48
C THR A 220 7.33 -0.13 -20.29
N GLY A 221 7.38 -0.83 -19.15
CA GLY A 221 8.52 -1.66 -18.77
C GLY A 221 9.81 -0.86 -18.48
N ALA A 222 9.76 0.47 -18.51
CA ALA A 222 10.91 1.35 -18.29
C ALA A 222 11.55 1.11 -16.92
N LEU A 223 10.75 0.80 -15.89
CA LEU A 223 11.28 0.47 -14.57
C LEU A 223 12.23 -0.73 -14.60
N GLY A 224 11.88 -1.80 -15.34
CA GLY A 224 12.74 -2.97 -15.52
C GLY A 224 14.03 -2.62 -16.27
N ASN A 225 13.91 -1.81 -17.32
CA ASN A 225 15.07 -1.33 -18.07
C ASN A 225 16.00 -0.46 -17.22
N VAL A 226 15.45 0.41 -16.36
CA VAL A 226 16.25 1.22 -15.43
C VAL A 226 17.03 0.32 -14.47
N VAL A 227 16.41 -0.73 -13.92
CA VAL A 227 17.13 -1.67 -13.04
C VAL A 227 18.30 -2.33 -13.78
N LEU A 228 18.09 -2.78 -15.03
CA LEU A 228 19.16 -3.37 -15.84
C LEU A 228 20.27 -2.37 -16.19
N GLN A 229 19.91 -1.14 -16.56
CA GLN A 229 20.86 -0.07 -16.89
C GLN A 229 21.68 0.40 -15.67
N VAL A 230 21.06 0.39 -14.48
CA VAL A 230 21.71 0.78 -13.23
C VAL A 230 22.54 -0.36 -12.65
N PHE A 231 22.25 -1.62 -13.00
CA PHE A 231 22.95 -2.79 -12.48
C PHE A 231 24.47 -2.72 -12.69
N GLU A 232 24.93 -2.49 -13.92
CA GLU A 232 26.37 -2.48 -14.24
C GLU A 232 27.13 -1.30 -13.58
N PRO A 233 26.64 -0.04 -13.61
CA PRO A 233 27.23 1.04 -12.82
C PRO A 233 27.29 0.73 -11.32
N MET A 234 26.24 0.10 -10.77
CA MET A 234 26.16 -0.22 -9.35
C MET A 234 27.14 -1.33 -8.91
N GLN A 235 27.54 -2.23 -9.81
CA GLN A 235 28.61 -3.20 -9.51
C GLN A 235 29.94 -2.52 -9.16
N ARG A 236 30.20 -1.34 -9.76
CA ARG A 236 31.43 -0.57 -9.55
C ARG A 236 31.34 0.36 -8.33
N ALA A 237 30.13 0.60 -7.82
CA ALA A 237 29.91 1.47 -6.68
C ALA A 237 30.38 0.84 -5.36
N PRO A 238 30.71 1.64 -4.32
CA PRO A 238 31.10 1.12 -3.01
C PRO A 238 30.06 0.20 -2.35
N THR A 239 28.78 0.33 -2.73
CA THR A 239 27.69 -0.54 -2.28
C THR A 239 27.85 -1.99 -2.76
N GLY A 240 28.57 -2.21 -3.86
CA GLY A 240 28.91 -3.56 -4.34
C GLY A 240 29.99 -4.24 -3.50
N TRP A 241 30.82 -3.49 -2.77
CA TRP A 241 31.95 -4.04 -2.00
C TRP A 241 31.50 -4.91 -0.81
N PHE A 242 30.22 -4.83 -0.41
CA PHE A 242 29.66 -5.78 0.56
C PHE A 242 29.63 -7.22 0.03
N ALA A 243 29.62 -7.42 -1.30
CA ALA A 243 29.79 -8.74 -1.89
C ALA A 243 31.20 -9.30 -1.64
N ASP A 244 32.23 -8.46 -1.64
CA ASP A 244 33.61 -8.88 -1.31
C ASP A 244 33.71 -9.31 0.18
N VAL A 245 32.97 -8.66 1.09
CA VAL A 245 32.84 -9.11 2.48
C VAL A 245 32.09 -10.44 2.56
N ALA A 246 30.99 -10.59 1.81
CA ALA A 246 30.17 -11.79 1.81
C ALA A 246 30.93 -13.01 1.29
N LEU A 247 31.77 -12.82 0.27
CA LEU A 247 32.56 -13.87 -0.38
C LEU A 247 33.93 -14.11 0.26
N ALA A 248 34.33 -13.32 1.27
CA ALA A 248 35.58 -13.53 1.99
C ALA A 248 35.68 -14.88 2.71
N GLY A 249 34.55 -15.58 2.89
CA GLY A 249 34.47 -16.90 3.51
C GLY A 249 34.76 -18.06 2.55
N THR A 250 35.09 -17.80 1.28
CA THR A 250 35.41 -18.81 0.28
C THR A 250 36.73 -18.51 -0.44
N ASN A 251 37.43 -19.57 -0.84
CA ASN A 251 38.61 -19.49 -1.70
C ASN A 251 38.27 -19.78 -3.17
N GLU A 252 37.01 -20.09 -3.47
CA GLU A 252 36.54 -20.41 -4.83
C GLU A 252 36.44 -19.17 -5.72
N VAL A 253 36.40 -17.97 -5.12
CA VAL A 253 36.39 -16.69 -5.81
C VAL A 253 37.46 -15.79 -5.20
N THR A 254 38.24 -15.12 -6.05
CA THR A 254 39.22 -14.12 -5.63
C THR A 254 38.55 -12.80 -5.23
N ALA A 255 38.01 -12.76 -4.01
CA ALA A 255 37.49 -11.51 -3.43
C ALA A 255 38.63 -10.49 -3.23
N ASP A 256 38.33 -9.21 -3.43
CA ASP A 256 39.31 -8.13 -3.26
C ASP A 256 39.41 -7.74 -1.77
N PRO A 257 40.52 -8.05 -1.05
CA PRO A 257 40.64 -7.79 0.37
C PRO A 257 40.59 -6.29 0.71
N LEU A 258 41.04 -5.44 -0.21
CA LEU A 258 41.02 -3.98 -0.03
C LEU A 258 39.59 -3.48 0.00
N ARG A 259 38.74 -3.94 -0.93
CA ARG A 259 37.30 -3.57 -0.98
C ARG A 259 36.53 -4.10 0.20
N ALA A 260 36.79 -5.35 0.60
CA ALA A 260 36.16 -5.93 1.79
C ALA A 260 36.54 -5.15 3.05
N GLY A 261 37.84 -4.85 3.25
CA GLY A 261 38.32 -4.02 4.35
C GLY A 261 37.74 -2.60 4.32
N ALA A 262 37.71 -1.97 3.15
CA ALA A 262 37.13 -0.65 2.96
C ALA A 262 35.62 -0.62 3.28
N ALA A 263 34.84 -1.63 2.88
CA ALA A 263 33.42 -1.72 3.20
C ALA A 263 33.18 -1.78 4.72
N VAL A 264 33.99 -2.54 5.45
CA VAL A 264 33.92 -2.65 6.92
C VAL A 264 34.28 -1.32 7.58
N VAL A 265 35.34 -0.64 7.12
CA VAL A 265 35.82 0.63 7.69
C VAL A 265 34.91 1.81 7.34
N LEU A 266 34.33 1.84 6.13
CA LEU A 266 33.42 2.91 5.71
C LEU A 266 32.06 2.84 6.40
N THR A 267 31.63 1.65 6.85
CA THR A 267 30.36 1.47 7.56
C THR A 267 30.20 2.40 8.78
N PRO A 268 31.13 2.42 9.77
CA PRO A 268 31.03 3.35 10.90
C PRO A 268 31.16 4.82 10.48
N ALA A 269 31.92 5.14 9.44
CA ALA A 269 32.03 6.52 8.93
C ALA A 269 30.69 7.01 8.35
N VAL A 270 29.98 6.17 7.60
CA VAL A 270 28.64 6.46 7.07
C VAL A 270 27.63 6.61 8.20
N VAL A 271 27.69 5.77 9.24
CA VAL A 271 26.83 5.89 10.44
C VAL A 271 27.07 7.21 11.16
N ALA A 272 28.34 7.58 11.37
CA ALA A 272 28.69 8.84 12.03
C ALA A 272 28.21 10.06 11.22
N LEU A 273 28.41 10.05 9.89
CA LEU A 273 27.90 11.09 9.01
C LEU A 273 26.37 11.17 9.05
N SER A 274 25.70 10.02 9.00
CA SER A 274 24.24 9.94 9.10
C SER A 274 23.73 10.52 10.40
N ALA A 275 24.38 10.25 11.53
CA ALA A 275 24.03 10.83 12.82
C ALA A 275 24.06 12.36 12.80
N VAL A 276 25.13 12.94 12.23
CA VAL A 276 25.29 14.40 12.11
C VAL A 276 24.22 14.99 11.20
N VAL A 277 24.05 14.44 10.00
CA VAL A 277 23.08 14.93 9.01
C VAL A 277 21.66 14.79 9.53
N THR A 278 21.31 13.64 10.09
CA THR A 278 19.98 13.38 10.66
C THR A 278 19.69 14.36 11.79
N THR A 279 20.64 14.59 12.70
CA THR A 279 20.46 15.57 13.79
C THR A 279 20.17 16.97 13.24
N ARG A 280 20.94 17.42 12.24
CA ARG A 280 20.74 18.75 11.63
C ARG A 280 19.39 18.90 10.94
N ILE A 281 18.91 17.85 10.28
CA ILE A 281 17.58 17.85 9.65
C ILE A 281 16.50 17.79 10.73
N ALA A 282 16.68 16.95 11.74
CA ALA A 282 15.76 16.77 12.86
C ALA A 282 15.57 18.05 13.68
N ASP A 283 16.65 18.78 13.98
CA ASP A 283 16.59 20.07 14.67
C ASP A 283 15.70 21.08 13.92
N ARG A 284 15.69 21.04 12.59
CA ARG A 284 14.80 21.89 11.79
C ARG A 284 13.41 21.30 11.61
N HIS A 285 13.27 19.99 11.56
CA HIS A 285 11.99 19.36 11.25
C HIS A 285 11.08 19.23 12.47
N TRP A 286 11.62 18.74 13.58
CA TRP A 286 10.86 18.45 14.81
C TRP A 286 10.50 19.72 15.61
N PHE A 287 11.26 20.80 15.44
CA PHE A 287 10.96 22.08 16.08
C PHE A 287 10.29 23.11 15.16
N ALA A 288 10.10 22.80 13.87
CA ALA A 288 9.37 23.69 12.98
C ALA A 288 7.87 23.38 13.05
N ASP A 289 7.06 24.41 13.24
CA ASP A 289 5.62 24.32 13.04
C ASP A 289 5.30 23.97 11.58
N SER A 290 4.24 23.18 11.38
CA SER A 290 3.74 22.91 10.04
C SER A 290 3.31 24.21 9.39
N VAL A 291 3.80 24.47 8.18
CA VAL A 291 3.20 25.50 7.33
C VAL A 291 1.77 25.03 7.05
N LEU A 292 0.82 25.62 7.76
CA LEU A 292 -0.59 25.60 7.42
C LEU A 292 -0.70 26.43 6.13
N ALA A 293 -0.44 25.80 4.99
CA ALA A 293 -0.66 26.44 3.71
C ALA A 293 -2.19 26.57 3.55
N GLY A 294 -2.71 27.78 3.79
CA GLY A 294 -4.13 28.09 3.65
C GLY A 294 -4.72 28.67 4.93
N THR A 295 -4.61 29.98 5.04
CA THR A 295 -5.26 30.93 5.96
C THR A 295 -6.68 30.53 6.33
N GLU A 296 -7.17 30.89 7.51
CA GLU A 296 -8.58 30.78 7.94
C GLU A 296 -9.58 31.11 6.82
N ALA A 297 -9.24 32.06 5.94
CA ALA A 297 -10.00 32.42 4.74
C ALA A 297 -10.26 31.26 3.74
N GLU A 298 -9.29 30.38 3.46
CA GLU A 298 -9.49 29.23 2.55
C GLU A 298 -10.39 28.15 3.19
N GLU A 299 -10.25 27.95 4.51
CA GLU A 299 -11.10 27.05 5.27
C GLU A 299 -12.54 27.57 5.34
N GLN A 300 -12.71 28.87 5.56
CA GLN A 300 -14.00 29.56 5.53
C GLN A 300 -14.66 29.44 4.15
N GLU A 301 -13.91 29.66 3.08
CA GLU A 301 -14.42 29.55 1.70
C GLU A 301 -14.83 28.10 1.36
N ALA A 302 -14.09 27.10 1.84
CA ALA A 302 -14.46 25.69 1.71
C ALA A 302 -15.73 25.34 2.49
N VAL A 303 -15.90 25.87 3.70
CA VAL A 303 -17.13 25.72 4.49
C VAL A 303 -18.32 26.37 3.76
N ASP A 304 -18.16 27.57 3.23
CA ASP A 304 -19.21 28.27 2.48
C ASP A 304 -19.57 27.56 1.17
N ARG A 305 -18.60 26.99 0.46
CA ARG A 305 -18.86 26.12 -0.71
C ARG A 305 -19.71 24.91 -0.32
N LEU A 306 -19.35 24.21 0.75
CA LEU A 306 -20.09 23.02 1.19
C LEU A 306 -21.51 23.37 1.66
N ARG A 307 -21.68 24.52 2.33
CA ARG A 307 -23.01 25.02 2.74
C ARG A 307 -23.90 25.33 1.54
N ARG A 308 -23.36 25.98 0.49
CA ARG A 308 -24.11 26.24 -0.75
C ARG A 308 -24.57 24.94 -1.43
N VAL A 309 -23.71 23.93 -1.45
CA VAL A 309 -24.06 22.61 -2.00
C VAL A 309 -25.11 21.92 -1.13
N GLU A 310 -24.99 22.00 0.20
CA GLU A 310 -26.01 21.49 1.14
C GLU A 310 -27.37 22.14 0.89
N ASP A 311 -27.42 23.47 0.77
CA ASP A 311 -28.66 24.21 0.52
C ASP A 311 -29.28 23.83 -0.84
N ALA A 312 -28.47 23.65 -1.89
CA ALA A 312 -28.94 23.22 -3.20
C ALA A 312 -29.56 21.80 -3.17
N ILE A 313 -28.93 20.86 -2.46
CA ILE A 313 -29.43 19.49 -2.30
C ILE A 313 -30.69 19.49 -1.41
N ALA A 314 -30.71 20.31 -0.35
CA ALA A 314 -31.82 20.43 0.57
C ALA A 314 -33.13 20.85 -0.12
N GLY A 315 -33.02 21.63 -1.20
CA GLY A 315 -34.18 22.01 -2.02
C GLY A 315 -34.89 20.84 -2.71
N VAL A 316 -34.22 19.68 -2.87
CA VAL A 316 -34.77 18.49 -3.54
C VAL A 316 -35.10 17.37 -2.56
N VAL A 317 -34.19 17.06 -1.63
CA VAL A 317 -34.30 15.88 -0.75
C VAL A 317 -34.53 16.22 0.72
N GLY A 318 -34.72 17.49 1.03
CA GLY A 318 -34.85 17.99 2.40
C GLY A 318 -33.51 18.19 3.09
N ARG A 319 -33.51 19.06 4.10
CA ARG A 319 -32.31 19.48 4.82
C ARG A 319 -31.61 18.36 5.61
N PRO A 320 -32.31 17.43 6.30
CA PRO A 320 -31.66 16.33 7.01
C PRO A 320 -30.87 15.40 6.08
N THR A 321 -31.46 15.00 4.96
CA THR A 321 -30.81 14.16 3.93
C THR A 321 -29.59 14.86 3.34
N ALA A 322 -29.72 16.14 2.98
CA ALA A 322 -28.64 16.94 2.42
C ALA A 322 -27.43 17.05 3.37
N ALA A 323 -27.70 17.30 4.67
CA ALA A 323 -26.66 17.39 5.69
C ALA A 323 -25.88 16.06 5.83
N VAL A 324 -26.56 14.92 5.81
CA VAL A 324 -25.91 13.59 5.87
C VAL A 324 -25.12 13.31 4.58
N THR A 325 -25.63 13.70 3.41
CA THR A 325 -24.90 13.59 2.13
C THR A 325 -23.59 14.38 2.15
N VAL A 326 -23.64 15.65 2.57
CA VAL A 326 -22.44 16.51 2.66
C VAL A 326 -21.48 16.02 3.74
N LEU A 327 -22.00 15.49 4.86
CA LEU A 327 -21.20 14.87 5.90
C LEU A 327 -20.42 13.65 5.37
N ALA A 328 -21.06 12.82 4.53
CA ALA A 328 -20.40 11.67 3.90
C ALA A 328 -19.22 12.11 3.02
N TRP A 329 -19.37 13.18 2.23
CA TRP A 329 -18.27 13.74 1.44
C TRP A 329 -17.14 14.31 2.29
N LYS A 330 -17.46 15.11 3.32
CA LYS A 330 -16.47 15.66 4.26
C LYS A 330 -15.62 14.53 4.87
N ARG A 331 -16.24 13.40 5.20
CA ARG A 331 -15.54 12.23 5.74
C ARG A 331 -14.73 11.49 4.69
N ALA A 332 -15.25 11.29 3.49
CA ALA A 332 -14.49 10.67 2.39
C ALA A 332 -13.19 11.44 2.09
N VAL A 333 -13.26 12.78 2.10
CA VAL A 333 -12.08 13.66 1.93
C VAL A 333 -11.12 13.56 3.11
N ARG A 334 -11.62 13.53 4.35
CA ARG A 334 -10.78 13.47 5.57
C ARG A 334 -10.20 12.07 5.84
N ALA A 335 -10.80 11.01 5.32
CA ALA A 335 -10.35 9.62 5.48
C ALA A 335 -10.11 8.93 4.12
N PRO A 336 -9.17 9.43 3.30
CA PRO A 336 -8.96 8.96 1.92
C PRO A 336 -8.46 7.51 1.83
N LEU A 337 -8.04 6.90 2.94
CA LEU A 337 -7.58 5.50 2.96
C LEU A 337 -8.67 4.50 2.54
N LYS A 338 -9.96 4.83 2.68
CA LYS A 338 -11.04 4.02 2.10
C LYS A 338 -10.93 3.92 0.58
N LEU A 339 -10.50 5.01 -0.07
CA LEU A 339 -10.28 5.06 -1.52
C LEU A 339 -9.07 4.22 -1.96
N LEU A 340 -8.07 4.05 -1.08
CA LEU A 340 -6.91 3.19 -1.37
C LEU A 340 -7.33 1.73 -1.51
N TYR A 341 -8.30 1.26 -0.71
CA TYR A 341 -8.84 -0.09 -0.87
C TYR A 341 -9.56 -0.30 -2.20
N VAL A 342 -10.24 0.75 -2.67
CA VAL A 342 -10.89 0.77 -3.98
C VAL A 342 -9.87 0.74 -5.13
N ALA A 343 -8.63 1.15 -4.88
CA ALA A 343 -7.56 1.08 -5.88
C ALA A 343 -6.97 -0.33 -6.06
N TYR A 344 -7.14 -1.27 -5.12
CA TYR A 344 -6.54 -2.61 -5.25
C TYR A 344 -6.99 -3.36 -6.53
N PRO A 345 -8.28 -3.38 -6.92
CA PRO A 345 -8.68 -4.01 -8.17
C PRO A 345 -8.06 -3.37 -9.42
N LEU A 346 -7.59 -2.12 -9.35
CA LEU A 346 -6.86 -1.50 -10.48
C LEU A 346 -5.50 -2.17 -10.73
N LEU A 347 -4.95 -2.94 -9.78
CA LEU A 347 -3.75 -3.74 -10.03
C LEU A 347 -3.97 -4.79 -11.13
N PHE A 348 -5.20 -5.29 -11.30
CA PHE A 348 -5.55 -6.16 -12.42
C PHE A 348 -5.51 -5.43 -13.77
N VAL A 349 -5.69 -4.10 -13.78
CA VAL A 349 -5.60 -3.27 -15.00
C VAL A 349 -4.16 -3.20 -15.53
N VAL A 350 -3.15 -3.38 -14.68
CA VAL A 350 -1.74 -3.37 -15.10
C VAL A 350 -1.46 -4.44 -16.17
N GLY A 351 -2.10 -5.62 -16.06
CA GLY A 351 -1.99 -6.66 -17.08
C GLY A 351 -2.54 -6.22 -18.44
N PHE A 352 -3.73 -5.61 -18.45
CA PHE A 352 -4.36 -5.09 -19.68
C PHE A 352 -3.61 -3.92 -20.29
N LEU A 353 -2.90 -3.14 -19.47
CA LEU A 353 -2.19 -1.95 -19.92
C LEU A 353 -1.00 -2.30 -20.81
N THR A 354 -0.28 -3.37 -20.48
CA THR A 354 0.81 -3.91 -21.31
C THR A 354 0.29 -4.35 -22.67
N GLU A 355 -0.83 -5.09 -22.70
CA GLU A 355 -1.48 -5.51 -23.94
C GLU A 355 -1.94 -4.30 -24.77
N THR A 356 -2.61 -3.33 -24.13
CA THR A 356 -3.10 -2.10 -24.78
C THR A 356 -1.96 -1.30 -25.43
N ILE A 357 -0.80 -1.22 -24.78
CA ILE A 357 0.37 -0.52 -25.33
C ILE A 357 0.97 -1.27 -26.52
N GLN A 358 0.98 -2.61 -26.47
CA GLN A 358 1.52 -3.44 -27.53
C GLN A 358 0.62 -3.46 -28.77
N THR A 359 -0.69 -3.55 -28.59
CA THR A 359 -1.67 -3.62 -29.68
C THR A 359 -2.13 -2.24 -30.17
N GLY A 360 -1.96 -1.20 -29.34
CA GLY A 360 -2.51 0.14 -29.59
C GLY A 360 -4.02 0.24 -29.38
N GLU A 361 -4.68 -0.83 -28.93
CA GLU A 361 -6.13 -0.92 -28.76
C GLU A 361 -6.49 -1.37 -27.34
N VAL A 362 -7.55 -0.80 -26.75
CA VAL A 362 -8.02 -1.23 -25.43
C VAL A 362 -8.81 -2.54 -25.58
N PRO A 363 -8.50 -3.62 -24.84
CA PRO A 363 -9.23 -4.88 -24.94
C PRO A 363 -10.74 -4.72 -24.78
N ALA A 364 -11.54 -5.48 -25.53
CA ALA A 364 -13.01 -5.40 -25.48
C ALA A 364 -13.60 -5.63 -24.07
N ILE A 365 -12.92 -6.46 -23.26
CA ILE A 365 -13.27 -6.72 -21.87
C ILE A 365 -13.08 -5.48 -20.96
N GLY A 366 -12.25 -4.53 -21.38
CA GLY A 366 -11.92 -3.31 -20.63
C GLY A 366 -13.15 -2.45 -20.35
N ALA A 367 -14.06 -2.30 -21.32
CA ALA A 367 -15.30 -1.52 -21.14
C ALA A 367 -16.23 -2.15 -20.10
N GLY A 368 -16.38 -3.47 -20.12
CA GLY A 368 -17.15 -4.22 -19.12
C GLY A 368 -16.51 -4.12 -17.74
N PHE A 369 -15.18 -4.25 -17.66
CA PHE A 369 -14.44 -4.06 -16.41
C PHE A 369 -14.63 -2.64 -15.86
N ALA A 370 -14.52 -1.61 -16.70
CA ALA A 370 -14.71 -0.22 -16.28
C ALA A 370 -16.11 0.00 -15.68
N LEU A 371 -17.17 -0.48 -16.35
CA LEU A 371 -18.54 -0.42 -15.84
C LEU A 371 -18.68 -1.08 -14.47
N VAL A 372 -18.19 -2.32 -14.34
CA VAL A 372 -18.29 -3.08 -13.08
C VAL A 372 -17.48 -2.41 -11.99
N PHE A 373 -16.28 -1.95 -12.31
CA PHE A 373 -15.39 -1.27 -11.38
C PHE A 373 -15.99 0.02 -10.85
N VAL A 374 -16.57 0.89 -11.69
CA VAL A 374 -17.15 2.17 -11.22
C VAL A 374 -18.42 1.94 -10.39
N ALA A 375 -19.24 0.95 -10.75
CA ALA A 375 -20.41 0.55 -9.96
C ALA A 375 -19.99 -0.01 -8.59
N TRP A 376 -18.98 -0.88 -8.58
CA TRP A 376 -18.42 -1.45 -7.35
C TRP A 376 -17.77 -0.38 -6.47
N ALA A 377 -16.94 0.49 -7.05
CA ALA A 377 -16.20 1.54 -6.36
C ALA A 377 -17.16 2.53 -5.67
N GLY A 378 -18.17 3.02 -6.39
CA GLY A 378 -19.14 3.96 -5.83
C GLY A 378 -19.90 3.38 -4.63
N ALA A 379 -20.29 2.12 -4.73
CA ALA A 379 -21.00 1.43 -3.67
C ALA A 379 -20.12 1.20 -2.42
N VAL A 380 -18.87 0.77 -2.61
CA VAL A 380 -17.90 0.54 -1.52
C VAL A 380 -17.61 1.82 -0.73
N VAL A 381 -17.47 2.96 -1.42
CA VAL A 381 -17.09 4.22 -0.77
C VAL A 381 -18.20 4.79 0.10
N PHE A 382 -19.44 4.76 -0.37
CA PHE A 382 -20.53 5.53 0.26
C PHE A 382 -21.66 4.69 0.86
N THR A 383 -21.85 3.45 0.41
CA THR A 383 -23.04 2.67 0.78
C THR A 383 -22.75 1.36 1.49
N LEU A 384 -21.50 0.89 1.53
CA LEU A 384 -21.19 -0.43 2.10
C LEU A 384 -21.00 -0.43 3.62
N ASN A 385 -21.00 0.72 4.28
CA ASN A 385 -20.97 0.81 5.75
C ASN A 385 -21.66 2.08 6.30
N PRO A 386 -22.94 2.32 5.97
CA PRO A 386 -23.59 3.61 6.20
C PRO A 386 -23.66 3.98 7.70
N LEU A 387 -23.92 3.02 8.59
CA LEU A 387 -23.93 3.28 10.05
C LEU A 387 -22.54 3.50 10.63
N GLY A 388 -21.57 2.66 10.24
CA GLY A 388 -20.18 2.81 10.68
C GLY A 388 -19.58 4.13 10.21
N ASP A 389 -19.99 4.59 9.03
CA ASP A 389 -19.54 5.82 8.43
C ASP A 389 -20.07 7.07 9.16
N GLN A 390 -21.07 6.93 10.03
CA GLN A 390 -21.50 7.97 10.96
C GLN A 390 -20.58 8.09 12.19
N GLY A 391 -19.84 7.05 12.58
CA GLY A 391 -18.85 7.10 13.67
C GLY A 391 -19.35 7.82 14.93
N THR A 392 -18.63 8.83 15.40
CA THR A 392 -19.01 9.64 16.59
C THR A 392 -20.27 10.49 16.40
N ALA A 393 -20.69 10.74 15.16
CA ALA A 393 -21.93 11.47 14.87
C ALA A 393 -23.16 10.55 14.86
N LEU A 394 -22.99 9.23 14.95
CA LEU A 394 -24.09 8.27 14.87
C LEU A 394 -25.19 8.58 15.89
N SER A 395 -24.83 8.87 17.14
CA SER A 395 -25.79 9.25 18.17
C SER A 395 -26.59 10.50 17.78
N ALA A 396 -25.94 11.51 17.22
CA ALA A 396 -26.62 12.72 16.76
C ALA A 396 -27.52 12.45 15.53
N THR A 397 -27.06 11.62 14.59
CA THR A 397 -27.84 11.24 13.40
C THR A 397 -29.09 10.44 13.78
N VAL A 398 -28.96 9.49 14.71
CA VAL A 398 -30.08 8.64 15.19
C VAL A 398 -31.09 9.44 16.03
N LEU A 399 -30.65 10.50 16.72
CA LEU A 399 -31.53 11.41 17.48
C LEU A 399 -32.10 12.56 16.64
N SER A 400 -31.69 12.68 15.37
CA SER A 400 -32.19 13.73 14.48
C SER A 400 -33.54 13.36 13.85
N HIS A 401 -34.22 14.32 13.24
CA HIS A 401 -35.48 14.10 12.52
C HIS A 401 -35.34 13.40 11.17
N ILE A 402 -34.24 12.68 10.91
CA ILE A 402 -34.06 11.93 9.67
C ILE A 402 -34.75 10.56 9.79
N ASP A 403 -35.57 10.21 8.80
CA ASP A 403 -36.18 8.89 8.69
C ASP A 403 -35.24 7.92 7.94
N GLY A 404 -35.53 6.61 7.99
CA GLY A 404 -34.72 5.60 7.32
C GLY A 404 -34.64 5.80 5.81
N ARG A 405 -35.69 6.36 5.19
CA ARG A 405 -35.69 6.70 3.75
C ARG A 405 -34.71 7.83 3.47
N GLY A 406 -34.77 8.92 4.22
CA GLY A 406 -33.83 10.03 4.12
C GLY A 406 -32.39 9.59 4.38
N PHE A 407 -32.16 8.74 5.38
CA PHE A 407 -30.82 8.24 5.71
C PHE A 407 -30.24 7.37 4.58
N VAL A 408 -31.02 6.43 4.03
CA VAL A 408 -30.59 5.58 2.92
C VAL A 408 -30.39 6.40 1.65
N ALA A 409 -31.33 7.29 1.33
CA ALA A 409 -31.23 8.19 0.19
C ALA A 409 -29.98 9.07 0.28
N ALA A 410 -29.63 9.57 1.47
CA ALA A 410 -28.45 10.41 1.65
C ALA A 410 -27.15 9.71 1.23
N HIS A 411 -27.00 8.43 1.58
CA HIS A 411 -25.79 7.65 1.26
C HIS A 411 -25.75 7.23 -0.21
N VAL A 412 -26.88 6.82 -0.78
CA VAL A 412 -26.99 6.51 -2.22
C VAL A 412 -26.72 7.77 -3.04
N LEU A 413 -27.29 8.91 -2.65
CA LEU A 413 -27.10 10.20 -3.32
C LEU A 413 -25.65 10.70 -3.21
N ALA A 414 -25.02 10.54 -2.04
CA ALA A 414 -23.61 10.88 -1.83
C ALA A 414 -22.69 10.16 -2.82
N GLY A 415 -22.95 8.87 -3.07
CA GLY A 415 -22.27 8.12 -4.12
C GLY A 415 -22.65 8.61 -5.50
N ALA A 416 -23.95 8.56 -5.83
CA ALA A 416 -24.48 8.79 -7.17
C ALA A 416 -24.06 10.13 -7.79
N ILE A 417 -24.10 11.24 -7.02
CA ILE A 417 -23.73 12.57 -7.52
C ILE A 417 -22.27 12.62 -8.03
N VAL A 418 -21.38 11.83 -7.41
CA VAL A 418 -19.96 11.81 -7.77
C VAL A 418 -19.68 10.70 -8.80
N THR A 419 -20.19 9.50 -8.54
CA THR A 419 -19.79 8.29 -9.26
C THR A 419 -20.52 8.13 -10.57
N ILE A 420 -21.75 8.63 -10.73
CA ILE A 420 -22.45 8.59 -12.03
C ILE A 420 -21.73 9.42 -13.08
N PRO A 421 -21.52 10.75 -12.91
CA PRO A 421 -20.89 11.54 -13.95
C PRO A 421 -19.47 11.07 -14.23
N LEU A 422 -18.66 10.82 -13.19
CA LEU A 422 -17.29 10.36 -13.35
C LEU A 422 -17.22 8.95 -13.95
N GLY A 423 -18.02 8.03 -13.43
CA GLY A 423 -18.05 6.64 -13.87
C GLY A 423 -18.56 6.50 -15.31
N THR A 424 -19.59 7.24 -15.69
CA THR A 424 -20.08 7.27 -17.08
C THR A 424 -19.02 7.81 -18.03
N VAL A 425 -18.29 8.88 -17.68
CA VAL A 425 -17.19 9.39 -18.51
C VAL A 425 -16.07 8.36 -18.64
N ILE A 426 -15.63 7.75 -17.53
CA ILE A 426 -14.58 6.72 -17.55
C ILE A 426 -15.00 5.56 -18.44
N THR A 427 -16.20 5.01 -18.21
CA THR A 427 -16.70 3.89 -19.00
C THR A 427 -16.89 4.26 -20.47
N ALA A 428 -17.36 5.47 -20.79
CA ALA A 428 -17.51 5.93 -22.17
C ALA A 428 -16.16 6.03 -22.90
N VAL A 429 -15.15 6.61 -22.25
CA VAL A 429 -13.79 6.71 -22.82
C VAL A 429 -13.24 5.31 -23.10
N VAL A 430 -13.33 4.41 -22.12
CA VAL A 430 -12.85 3.02 -22.29
C VAL A 430 -13.63 2.30 -23.40
N ALA A 431 -14.96 2.42 -23.43
CA ALA A 431 -15.80 1.76 -24.43
C ALA A 431 -15.55 2.26 -25.85
N VAL A 432 -15.29 3.55 -26.05
CA VAL A 432 -14.97 4.14 -27.36
C VAL A 432 -13.59 3.71 -27.84
N LEU A 433 -12.63 3.53 -26.94
CA LEU A 433 -11.28 3.07 -27.25
C LEU A 433 -11.19 1.54 -27.42
N SER A 434 -12.23 0.81 -27.02
CA SER A 434 -12.34 -0.63 -27.21
C SER A 434 -12.90 -0.99 -28.59
N PRO A 435 -12.57 -2.17 -29.15
CA PRO A 435 -13.10 -2.65 -30.43
C PRO A 435 -14.55 -3.14 -30.29
N LEU A 436 -15.46 -2.25 -29.89
CA LEU A 436 -16.87 -2.51 -29.67
C LEU A 436 -17.73 -1.90 -30.79
N ARG A 437 -18.82 -2.59 -31.15
CA ARG A 437 -19.85 -2.03 -32.04
C ARG A 437 -20.50 -0.82 -31.36
N SER A 438 -20.88 0.20 -32.12
CA SER A 438 -21.49 1.44 -31.61
C SER A 438 -22.71 1.21 -30.71
N GLY A 439 -23.55 0.23 -31.04
CA GLY A 439 -24.68 -0.19 -30.20
C GLY A 439 -24.27 -0.72 -28.83
N MET A 440 -23.16 -1.45 -28.74
CA MET A 440 -22.62 -1.94 -27.46
C MET A 440 -21.99 -0.82 -26.65
N VAL A 441 -21.31 0.14 -27.30
CA VAL A 441 -20.79 1.34 -26.63
C VAL A 441 -21.94 2.09 -25.96
N ALA A 442 -23.02 2.37 -26.70
CA ALA A 442 -24.19 3.03 -26.16
C ALA A 442 -24.82 2.23 -25.01
N ALA A 443 -24.96 0.91 -25.16
CA ALA A 443 -25.52 0.04 -24.13
C ALA A 443 -24.71 0.08 -22.83
N VAL A 444 -23.37 -0.02 -22.89
CA VAL A 444 -22.50 0.00 -21.71
C VAL A 444 -22.51 1.37 -21.04
N VAL A 445 -22.46 2.46 -21.82
CA VAL A 445 -22.52 3.83 -21.29
C VAL A 445 -23.85 4.09 -20.57
N LEU A 446 -24.98 3.68 -21.15
CA LEU A 446 -26.31 3.82 -20.55
C LEU A 446 -26.54 2.87 -19.37
N ALA A 447 -25.93 1.68 -19.38
CA ALA A 447 -26.00 0.74 -18.27
C ALA A 447 -25.22 1.23 -17.04
N THR A 448 -24.15 2.00 -17.24
CA THR A 448 -23.28 2.50 -16.15
C THR A 448 -24.04 3.20 -15.01
N PRO A 449 -24.85 4.25 -15.24
CA PRO A 449 -25.61 4.90 -14.16
C PRO A 449 -26.58 3.94 -13.46
N VAL A 450 -27.22 3.05 -14.22
CA VAL A 450 -28.15 2.06 -13.67
C VAL A 450 -27.41 1.08 -12.76
N SER A 451 -26.26 0.55 -13.20
CA SER A 451 -25.43 -0.36 -12.41
C SER A 451 -24.88 0.30 -11.14
N ILE A 452 -24.52 1.58 -11.18
CA ILE A 452 -24.11 2.34 -9.99
C ILE A 452 -25.25 2.43 -8.98
N LEU A 453 -26.47 2.77 -9.42
CA LEU A 453 -27.63 2.89 -8.53
C LEU A 453 -28.06 1.53 -7.96
N VAL A 454 -28.12 0.50 -8.81
CA VAL A 454 -28.41 -0.89 -8.42
C VAL A 454 -27.39 -1.40 -7.42
N GLY A 455 -26.10 -1.22 -7.71
CA GLY A 455 -25.01 -1.59 -6.81
C GLY A 455 -25.08 -0.87 -5.46
N SER A 456 -25.37 0.44 -5.48
CA SER A 456 -25.53 1.26 -4.28
C SER A 456 -26.71 0.80 -3.41
N ALA A 457 -27.85 0.48 -4.02
CA ALA A 457 -29.04 -0.03 -3.31
C ALA A 457 -28.79 -1.41 -2.68
N VAL A 458 -28.06 -2.30 -3.36
CA VAL A 458 -27.69 -3.60 -2.78
C VAL A 458 -26.67 -3.43 -1.66
N ALA A 459 -25.63 -2.63 -1.87
CA ALA A 459 -24.58 -2.38 -0.89
C ALA A 459 -25.12 -1.75 0.39
N VAL A 460 -26.11 -0.84 0.31
CA VAL A 460 -26.66 -0.17 1.50
C VAL A 460 -27.32 -1.16 2.46
N GLY A 461 -28.13 -2.10 1.99
CA GLY A 461 -28.73 -3.10 2.88
C GLY A 461 -27.73 -4.14 3.38
N ILE A 462 -26.75 -4.56 2.56
CA ILE A 462 -25.65 -5.43 3.03
C ILE A 462 -24.84 -4.72 4.13
N GLY A 463 -24.51 -3.44 3.93
CA GLY A 463 -23.79 -2.62 4.89
C GLY A 463 -24.56 -2.40 6.19
N MET A 464 -25.90 -2.28 6.11
CA MET A 464 -26.78 -2.20 7.28
C MET A 464 -26.92 -3.54 8.01
N ALA A 465 -26.78 -4.68 7.31
CA ALA A 465 -26.82 -6.03 7.89
C ALA A 465 -25.53 -6.39 8.63
N PHE A 466 -24.38 -5.92 8.12
CA PHE A 466 -23.06 -6.17 8.72
C PHE A 466 -22.31 -4.87 9.05
N PRO A 467 -22.90 -4.00 9.90
CA PRO A 467 -22.32 -2.70 10.21
C PRO A 467 -21.02 -2.87 10.98
N ARG A 468 -20.03 -2.03 10.68
CA ARG A 468 -18.77 -1.99 11.42
C ARG A 468 -18.59 -0.62 12.04
N TYR A 469 -18.72 -0.54 13.36
CA TYR A 469 -18.63 0.71 14.12
C TYR A 469 -17.19 1.04 14.52
N ASP A 470 -16.35 0.02 14.71
CA ASP A 470 -14.99 0.20 15.18
C ASP A 470 -14.04 0.60 14.05
N ALA A 471 -13.27 1.66 14.30
CA ALA A 471 -12.19 2.06 13.42
C ALA A 471 -11.05 1.04 13.52
N VAL A 472 -10.69 0.46 12.38
CA VAL A 472 -9.57 -0.49 12.30
C VAL A 472 -8.29 0.32 12.13
N ASN A 473 -7.24 -0.06 12.86
CA ASN A 473 -5.90 0.43 12.59
C ASN A 473 -5.44 -0.15 11.25
N ILE A 474 -5.50 0.65 10.18
CA ILE A 474 -5.13 0.22 8.82
C ILE A 474 -3.67 0.55 8.53
N THR A 475 -3.18 1.69 9.04
CA THR A 475 -1.75 2.06 9.00
C THR A 475 -1.27 2.56 10.36
N ARG A 476 0.05 2.65 10.56
CA ARG A 476 0.72 2.92 11.85
C ARG A 476 0.24 4.17 12.62
N SER A 477 -0.41 5.12 11.95
CA SER A 477 -0.94 6.36 12.55
C SER A 477 -2.39 6.69 12.13
N THR A 478 -3.08 5.82 11.40
CA THR A 478 -4.41 6.14 10.84
C THR A 478 -5.43 5.06 11.13
N LYS A 479 -6.47 5.45 11.86
CA LYS A 479 -7.69 4.67 12.09
C LYS A 479 -8.69 5.04 10.99
N ALA A 480 -9.21 4.04 10.27
CA ALA A 480 -10.37 4.26 9.42
C ALA A 480 -11.39 3.15 9.63
N VAL A 481 -12.66 3.54 9.62
CA VAL A 481 -13.79 2.63 9.72
C VAL A 481 -14.00 2.04 8.32
N VAL A 482 -13.30 0.95 8.00
CA VAL A 482 -13.49 0.24 6.73
C VAL A 482 -14.73 -0.67 6.79
N PRO A 483 -15.39 -0.93 5.66
CA PRO A 483 -16.47 -1.92 5.61
C PRO A 483 -16.05 -3.26 6.22
N SER A 484 -17.03 -4.03 6.70
CA SER A 484 -16.75 -5.38 7.18
C SER A 484 -16.26 -6.24 6.01
N LEU A 485 -15.29 -7.13 6.27
CA LEU A 485 -14.80 -8.08 5.25
C LEU A 485 -15.94 -8.91 4.67
N LEU A 486 -16.92 -9.25 5.52
CA LEU A 486 -18.11 -9.98 5.11
C LEU A 486 -19.03 -9.14 4.20
N ALA A 487 -19.34 -7.88 4.56
CA ALA A 487 -20.12 -7.00 3.67
C ALA A 487 -19.45 -6.84 2.31
N PHE A 488 -18.13 -6.64 2.31
CA PHE A 488 -17.33 -6.54 1.11
C PHE A 488 -17.34 -7.82 0.27
N ALA A 489 -17.18 -8.99 0.89
CA ALA A 489 -17.22 -10.27 0.20
C ALA A 489 -18.62 -10.57 -0.39
N VAL A 490 -19.69 -10.34 0.39
CA VAL A 490 -21.07 -10.57 -0.05
C VAL A 490 -21.44 -9.63 -1.20
N PHE A 491 -21.11 -8.34 -1.10
CA PHE A 491 -21.37 -7.38 -2.17
C PHE A 491 -20.57 -7.68 -3.44
N SER A 492 -19.28 -8.00 -3.29
CA SER A 492 -18.43 -8.37 -4.43
C SER A 492 -18.90 -9.67 -5.09
N GLY A 493 -19.35 -10.65 -4.29
CA GLY A 493 -19.97 -11.89 -4.78
C GLY A 493 -21.27 -11.62 -5.53
N TYR A 494 -22.16 -10.77 -4.99
CA TYR A 494 -23.38 -10.35 -5.68
C TYR A 494 -23.08 -9.76 -7.06
N LEU A 495 -22.14 -8.81 -7.14
CA LEU A 495 -21.76 -8.20 -8.40
C LEU A 495 -21.17 -9.22 -9.37
N LEU A 496 -20.26 -10.08 -8.90
CA LEU A 496 -19.65 -11.12 -9.72
C LEU A 496 -20.70 -12.07 -10.30
N VAL A 497 -21.63 -12.57 -9.47
CA VAL A 497 -22.69 -13.48 -9.91
C VAL A 497 -23.66 -12.79 -10.86
N THR A 498 -23.98 -11.51 -10.64
CA THR A 498 -24.85 -10.72 -11.52
C THR A 498 -24.22 -10.52 -12.89
N VAL A 499 -22.95 -10.11 -12.92
CA VAL A 499 -22.20 -9.90 -14.16
C VAL A 499 -22.01 -11.21 -14.91
N ALA A 500 -21.62 -12.29 -14.21
CA ALA A 500 -21.45 -13.60 -14.81
C ALA A 500 -22.76 -14.14 -15.39
N SER A 501 -23.86 -14.06 -14.63
CA SER A 501 -25.18 -14.51 -15.09
C SER A 501 -25.66 -13.69 -16.28
N GLY A 502 -25.48 -12.37 -16.25
CA GLY A 502 -25.79 -11.48 -17.38
C GLY A 502 -24.99 -11.82 -18.64
N ALA A 503 -23.67 -12.04 -18.49
CA ALA A 503 -22.80 -12.41 -19.60
C ALA A 503 -23.18 -13.76 -20.22
N ILE A 504 -23.47 -14.78 -19.40
CA ILE A 504 -23.89 -16.11 -19.86
C ILE A 504 -25.22 -16.05 -20.63
N VAL A 505 -26.15 -15.17 -20.21
CA VAL A 505 -27.43 -14.98 -20.87
C VAL A 505 -27.29 -14.17 -22.17
N ALA A 506 -26.44 -13.14 -22.16
CA ALA A 506 -26.19 -12.30 -23.32
C ALA A 506 -25.41 -13.02 -24.42
N GLU A 507 -24.46 -13.88 -24.06
CA GLU A 507 -23.59 -14.61 -24.98
C GLU A 507 -23.62 -16.12 -24.69
N PRO A 508 -24.57 -16.86 -25.29
CA PRO A 508 -24.72 -18.30 -25.06
C PRO A 508 -23.49 -19.14 -25.41
N SER A 509 -22.60 -18.64 -26.28
CA SER A 509 -21.36 -19.32 -26.65
C SER A 509 -20.39 -19.52 -25.47
N ILE A 510 -20.57 -18.80 -24.36
CA ILE A 510 -19.77 -18.94 -23.13
C ILE A 510 -20.26 -20.14 -22.28
N GLN A 511 -21.50 -20.61 -22.48
CA GLN A 511 -22.10 -21.67 -21.66
C GLN A 511 -21.28 -22.98 -21.61
N PRO A 512 -20.76 -23.52 -22.75
CA PRO A 512 -19.94 -24.73 -22.73
C PRO A 512 -18.63 -24.56 -21.96
N PHE A 513 -18.02 -23.38 -22.04
CA PHE A 513 -16.78 -23.07 -21.33
C PHE A 513 -17.00 -23.02 -19.82
N VAL A 514 -18.06 -22.33 -19.36
CA VAL A 514 -18.41 -22.28 -17.93
C VAL A 514 -18.80 -23.67 -17.41
N ALA A 515 -19.56 -24.43 -18.19
CA ALA A 515 -19.94 -25.80 -17.87
C ALA A 515 -18.70 -26.70 -17.67
N ALA A 516 -17.68 -26.56 -18.53
CA ALA A 516 -16.43 -27.30 -18.39
C ALA A 516 -15.67 -26.93 -17.11
N ILE A 517 -15.58 -25.63 -16.78
CA ILE A 517 -14.95 -25.17 -15.52
C ILE A 517 -15.69 -25.70 -14.30
N LEU A 518 -17.02 -25.61 -14.29
CA LEU A 518 -17.84 -26.08 -13.18
C LEU A 518 -17.73 -27.60 -13.00
N THR A 519 -17.78 -28.35 -14.11
CA THR A 519 -17.60 -29.81 -14.10
C THR A 519 -16.22 -30.20 -13.58
N TRP A 520 -15.18 -29.45 -13.94
CA TRP A 520 -13.83 -29.67 -13.41
C TRP A 520 -13.72 -29.35 -11.91
N ALA A 521 -14.41 -28.30 -11.44
CA ALA A 521 -14.37 -27.87 -10.05
C ALA A 521 -15.24 -28.72 -9.12
N LEU A 522 -16.27 -29.38 -9.63
CA LEU A 522 -17.20 -30.17 -8.83
C LEU A 522 -16.59 -31.54 -8.45
N PRO A 523 -16.63 -31.92 -7.17
CA PRO A 523 -16.16 -33.22 -6.73
C PRO A 523 -17.11 -34.35 -7.18
N PHE A 524 -16.63 -35.60 -7.11
CA PHE A 524 -17.43 -36.82 -7.32
C PHE A 524 -17.96 -37.05 -8.74
N GLY A 525 -17.35 -36.43 -9.77
CA GLY A 525 -17.73 -36.66 -11.16
C GLY A 525 -19.07 -36.04 -11.54
N LEU A 526 -19.56 -35.05 -10.78
CA LEU A 526 -20.76 -34.31 -11.10
C LEU A 526 -20.49 -33.40 -12.31
N GLY A 527 -21.18 -33.68 -13.41
CA GLY A 527 -21.14 -32.86 -14.62
C GLY A 527 -22.22 -31.79 -14.63
N VAL A 528 -21.88 -30.61 -15.14
CA VAL A 528 -22.85 -29.57 -15.49
C VAL A 528 -22.81 -29.42 -17.00
N ASP A 529 -23.97 -29.44 -17.65
CA ASP A 529 -24.08 -29.21 -19.09
C ASP A 529 -24.29 -27.72 -19.40
N ALA A 530 -24.00 -27.32 -20.64
CA ALA A 530 -24.13 -25.94 -21.09
C ALA A 530 -25.57 -25.41 -20.92
N ALA A 531 -26.57 -26.26 -21.19
CA ALA A 531 -27.97 -25.90 -21.03
C ALA A 531 -28.34 -25.66 -19.57
N GLY A 532 -27.86 -26.49 -18.64
CA GLY A 532 -28.01 -26.29 -17.20
C GLY A 532 -27.39 -24.99 -16.72
N VAL A 533 -26.18 -24.63 -17.19
CA VAL A 533 -25.56 -23.33 -16.91
C VAL A 533 -26.42 -22.17 -17.43
N GLY A 534 -26.90 -22.26 -18.67
CA GLY A 534 -27.76 -21.25 -19.27
C GLY A 534 -29.07 -21.05 -18.51
N LEU A 535 -29.72 -22.15 -18.08
CA LEU A 535 -30.93 -22.11 -17.26
C LEU A 535 -30.64 -21.49 -15.89
N ALA A 536 -29.59 -21.95 -15.20
CA ALA A 536 -29.20 -21.45 -13.89
C ALA A 536 -28.92 -19.94 -13.92
N ALA A 537 -28.23 -19.43 -14.95
CA ALA A 537 -27.97 -18.00 -15.11
C ALA A 537 -29.26 -17.20 -15.27
N ARG A 538 -30.21 -17.66 -16.10
CA ARG A 538 -31.52 -16.99 -16.27
C ARG A 538 -32.33 -16.98 -14.97
N VAL A 539 -32.36 -18.12 -14.27
CA VAL A 539 -33.05 -18.25 -12.99
C VAL A 539 -32.41 -17.35 -11.94
N ALA A 540 -31.08 -17.27 -11.89
CA ALA A 540 -30.34 -16.44 -10.94
C ALA A 540 -30.57 -14.93 -11.16
N LEU A 541 -30.76 -14.47 -12.40
CA LEU A 541 -31.04 -13.06 -12.68
C LEU A 541 -32.31 -12.54 -12.00
N VAL A 542 -33.32 -13.39 -11.76
CA VAL A 542 -34.57 -12.99 -11.11
C VAL A 542 -34.35 -12.52 -9.66
N PRO A 543 -33.83 -13.33 -8.72
CA PRO A 543 -33.53 -12.86 -7.37
C PRO A 543 -32.45 -11.78 -7.35
N LEU A 544 -31.47 -11.81 -8.27
CA LEU A 544 -30.44 -10.76 -8.36
C LEU A 544 -31.01 -9.40 -8.78
N GLY A 545 -32.03 -9.38 -9.63
CA GLY A 545 -32.76 -8.18 -10.03
C GLY A 545 -33.73 -7.66 -8.95
N ILE A 546 -34.22 -8.53 -8.07
CA ILE A 546 -35.08 -8.17 -6.94
C ILE A 546 -34.26 -7.67 -5.75
N ALA A 547 -33.03 -8.18 -5.56
CA ALA A 547 -32.15 -7.87 -4.44
C ALA A 547 -31.97 -6.37 -4.12
N PRO A 548 -31.83 -5.45 -5.09
CA PRO A 548 -31.69 -4.01 -4.81
C PRO A 548 -32.87 -3.43 -4.04
N PHE A 549 -34.09 -3.82 -4.40
CA PHE A 549 -35.32 -3.34 -3.76
C PHE A 549 -35.47 -3.90 -2.35
N VAL A 550 -35.19 -5.19 -2.18
CA VAL A 550 -35.22 -5.85 -0.86
C VAL A 550 -34.15 -5.26 0.05
N SER A 551 -32.95 -5.05 -0.47
CA SER A 551 -31.81 -4.50 0.28
C SER A 551 -32.08 -3.07 0.74
N ALA A 552 -32.60 -2.22 -0.15
CA ALA A 552 -32.99 -0.85 0.20
C ALA A 552 -34.12 -0.84 1.26
N SER A 553 -35.15 -1.67 1.07
CA SER A 553 -36.27 -1.78 2.03
C SER A 553 -35.81 -2.26 3.41
N TYR A 554 -34.91 -3.25 3.43
CA TYR A 554 -34.27 -3.74 4.65
C TYR A 554 -33.46 -2.64 5.33
N ALA A 555 -32.68 -1.86 4.58
CA ALA A 555 -31.87 -0.77 5.10
C ALA A 555 -32.74 0.30 5.78
N VAL A 556 -33.83 0.73 5.14
CA VAL A 556 -34.79 1.69 5.70
C VAL A 556 -35.34 1.16 7.02
N GLY A 557 -35.95 -0.03 7.01
CA GLY A 557 -36.55 -0.61 8.21
C GLY A 557 -35.54 -1.00 9.29
N ARG A 558 -34.24 -1.12 8.96
CA ARG A 558 -33.17 -1.34 9.94
C ARG A 558 -32.80 -0.04 10.64
N PHE A 559 -32.73 1.08 9.92
CA PHE A 559 -32.45 2.38 10.51
C PHE A 559 -33.60 2.81 11.43
N ASP A 560 -34.85 2.69 10.98
CA ASP A 560 -36.05 3.08 11.75
C ASP A 560 -36.19 2.30 13.06
N ARG A 561 -35.63 1.09 13.14
CA ARG A 561 -35.60 0.28 14.38
C ARG A 561 -34.52 0.70 15.38
N VAL A 562 -33.51 1.44 14.92
CA VAL A 562 -32.40 1.93 15.77
C VAL A 562 -32.67 3.35 16.26
N THR A 563 -33.45 4.13 15.52
CA THR A 563 -34.01 5.40 15.97
C THR A 563 -35.13 5.17 16.97
N VAL A 564 -35.08 5.83 18.12
CA VAL A 564 -36.16 5.82 19.12
C VAL A 564 -37.30 6.66 18.54
N ASN A 565 -38.28 6.02 17.90
CA ASN A 565 -39.58 6.62 17.66
C ASN A 565 -40.50 6.38 18.86
#